data_AF-A0AAD7VT88-F1
#
_entry.id   AF-A0AAD7VT88-F1
#
_cell.length_a   1.000
_cell.length_b   1.000
_cell.length_c   1.000
_cell.angle_alpha   90.00
_cell.angle_beta   90.00
_cell.angle_gamma   90.00
#
_symmetry.space_group_name_H-M   'P 1'
#
loop_
_entity.id
_entity.type
_entity.pdbx_description
1 polymer ?
#
loop_
_entity_poly.entity_id
_entity_poly.type
_entity_poly.pdbx_seq_one_letter_code
_entity_poly.pdbx_strand_id
1 'polypeptide(L)'
;MAEALTGREFSRVFVPTYNAIIGFFFLVATASYFYKLHFIMKPKAGEKRPLLGGETIAPAVGATRVYRQVRSALLYQAPGRYLEANGTMLVLLGYLGLNAFYCFYGDATQDVSYMGNRFGLVCVVNLPIMFLLGSKTGLLVQWTGWSHEGYNILHRHAGRVVCLTALGHIIAYSYNGRTLQEQLMRSAQIGVGGGLTGLAFTIILVTSFAPARNKMYEVFLYAHVWFLVAGIVLLFFHYPRCRPYCAAASAIWLWDRINRFKNAHHVMATTTVLSGNTVKLSMNVKSTFREIHWQTGQYVYVTINKLAPLQAHPFTIASPPNPNTLELIIRARSGFSKSLFLADEQEHRVTFHGPYGSPPKFDGFSKVILLAGGAGVAYSYPEAVELTRQFPGMEVDFFWVVPQRDFISWVDMDPKHNVDFKVWVTAEQGRPNIEQYVKDSVAAAQGQKCAVAVCGPAPLVRNSRNACASLLWQGVDVEFFSENFGW
;
A
#
# COMPACT_ATOMS: atom_id res chain seq x y z
N MET A 1 11.42 44.31 5.89
CA MET A 1 10.07 43.76 5.66
C MET A 1 10.23 42.44 4.92
N ALA A 2 9.88 41.29 5.50
CA ALA A 2 9.72 40.09 4.70
C ALA A 2 8.41 40.23 3.92
N GLU A 3 8.50 40.87 2.75
CA GLU A 3 7.43 40.86 1.77
C GLU A 3 7.13 39.41 1.40
N ALA A 4 5.85 39.10 1.22
CA ALA A 4 5.48 37.83 0.60
C ALA A 4 6.23 37.73 -0.73
N LEU A 5 6.75 36.53 -1.06
CA LEU A 5 7.42 36.27 -2.35
C LEU A 5 6.71 37.04 -3.47
N THR A 6 7.45 37.94 -4.13
CA THR A 6 6.88 38.75 -5.21
C THR A 6 6.30 37.81 -6.28
N GLY A 7 5.34 38.25 -7.09
CA GLY A 7 4.73 37.38 -8.11
C GLY A 7 5.77 36.71 -9.04
N ARG A 8 6.89 37.39 -9.32
CA ARG A 8 8.02 36.85 -10.10
C ARG A 8 8.84 35.85 -9.30
N GLU A 9 9.21 36.13 -8.06
CA GLU A 9 9.99 35.20 -7.22
C GLU A 9 9.21 33.95 -6.85
N PHE A 10 7.91 34.12 -6.58
CA PHE A 10 6.99 33.01 -6.42
C PHE A 10 7.02 32.13 -7.67
N SER A 11 6.77 32.69 -8.86
CA SER A 11 6.75 31.91 -10.11
C SER A 11 8.09 31.23 -10.41
N ARG A 12 9.22 31.89 -10.15
CA ARG A 12 10.57 31.35 -10.38
C ARG A 12 10.90 30.12 -9.56
N VAL A 13 10.31 29.96 -8.38
CA VAL A 13 10.58 28.78 -7.53
C VAL A 13 9.41 27.82 -7.51
N PHE A 14 8.20 28.37 -7.43
CA PHE A 14 6.97 27.59 -7.39
C PHE A 14 6.80 26.69 -8.62
N VAL A 15 6.92 27.24 -9.83
CA VAL A 15 6.68 26.46 -11.05
C VAL A 15 7.69 25.32 -11.17
N PRO A 16 9.00 25.53 -10.96
CA PRO A 16 9.96 24.42 -10.90
C PRO A 16 9.66 23.41 -9.78
N THR A 17 9.34 23.85 -8.55
CA THR A 17 9.02 22.93 -7.44
C THR A 17 7.82 22.05 -7.75
N TYR A 18 6.73 22.65 -8.25
CA TYR A 18 5.51 21.95 -8.63
C TYR A 18 5.76 20.97 -9.78
N ASN A 19 6.40 21.43 -10.86
CA ASN A 19 6.72 20.60 -12.01
C ASN A 19 7.68 19.46 -11.65
N ALA A 20 8.65 19.69 -10.76
CA ALA A 20 9.60 18.67 -10.34
C ALA A 20 8.93 17.61 -9.46
N ILE A 21 8.07 18.00 -8.51
CA ILE A 21 7.37 17.05 -7.65
C ILE A 21 6.38 16.22 -8.47
N ILE A 22 5.58 16.85 -9.33
CA ILE A 22 4.66 16.11 -10.22
C ILE A 22 5.43 15.26 -11.23
N GLY A 23 6.46 15.83 -11.85
CA GLY A 23 7.33 15.14 -12.80
C GLY A 23 8.01 13.92 -12.17
N PHE A 24 8.43 14.01 -10.91
CA PHE A 24 8.98 12.88 -10.16
C PHE A 24 7.96 11.74 -10.04
N PHE A 25 6.75 12.02 -9.56
CA PHE A 25 5.72 10.99 -9.43
C PHE A 25 5.24 10.46 -10.78
N PHE A 26 5.15 11.31 -11.79
CA PHE A 26 4.84 10.91 -13.16
C PHE A 26 5.92 9.99 -13.74
N LEU A 27 7.21 10.31 -13.54
CA LEU A 27 8.33 9.49 -13.99
C LEU A 27 8.36 8.15 -13.25
N VAL A 28 8.15 8.13 -11.94
CA VAL A 28 8.07 6.89 -11.15
C VAL A 28 6.88 6.04 -11.60
N ALA A 29 5.70 6.63 -11.78
CA ALA A 29 4.51 5.95 -12.27
C ALA A 29 4.72 5.39 -13.69
N THR A 30 5.32 6.17 -14.57
CA THR A 30 5.60 5.80 -15.97
C THR A 30 6.66 4.72 -16.06
N ALA A 31 7.77 4.85 -15.33
CA ALA A 31 8.81 3.81 -15.26
C ALA A 31 8.25 2.49 -14.70
N SER A 32 7.35 2.57 -13.71
CA SER A 32 6.66 1.41 -13.16
C SER A 32 5.68 0.78 -14.14
N TYR A 33 4.96 1.61 -14.89
CA TYR A 33 4.04 1.18 -15.94
C TYR A 33 4.79 0.50 -17.09
N PHE A 34 5.89 1.08 -17.57
CA PHE A 34 6.73 0.47 -18.61
C PHE A 34 7.47 -0.78 -18.13
N TYR A 35 7.90 -0.83 -16.85
CA TYR A 35 8.41 -2.06 -16.25
C TYR A 35 7.38 -3.19 -16.33
N LYS A 36 6.09 -2.91 -16.13
CA LYS A 36 5.00 -3.89 -16.33
C LYS A 36 4.67 -4.15 -17.81
N LEU A 37 4.73 -3.13 -18.68
CA LEU A 37 4.38 -3.25 -20.11
C LEU A 37 5.41 -4.02 -20.93
N HIS A 38 6.67 -4.05 -20.51
CA HIS A 38 7.69 -4.91 -21.11
C HIS A 38 7.33 -6.41 -20.99
N PHE A 39 6.37 -6.76 -20.13
CA PHE A 39 5.81 -8.11 -20.01
C PHE A 39 4.47 -8.30 -20.75
N ILE A 40 3.80 -7.22 -21.17
CA ILE A 40 2.57 -7.28 -21.99
C ILE A 40 2.90 -7.29 -23.48
N MET A 41 3.97 -6.60 -23.90
CA MET A 41 4.47 -6.69 -25.27
C MET A 41 5.35 -7.91 -25.43
N LYS A 42 4.74 -9.10 -25.60
CA LYS A 42 5.40 -10.15 -26.39
C LYS A 42 5.68 -9.56 -27.79
N PRO A 43 6.81 -9.90 -28.43
CA PRO A 43 6.87 -9.87 -29.88
C PRO A 43 5.68 -10.65 -30.40
N LYS A 44 4.89 -10.05 -31.31
CA LYS A 44 3.87 -10.79 -32.04
C LYS A 44 4.51 -12.03 -32.65
N ALA A 45 3.83 -13.16 -32.46
CA ALA A 45 4.20 -14.49 -32.88
C ALA A 45 4.71 -14.53 -34.34
N GLY A 46 5.88 -15.15 -34.54
CA GLY A 46 5.99 -16.17 -35.58
C GLY A 46 5.54 -17.49 -34.98
N GLU A 47 4.62 -18.16 -35.66
CA GLU A 47 4.04 -19.44 -35.28
C GLU A 47 5.09 -20.53 -34.98
N LYS A 48 4.89 -21.25 -33.85
CA LYS A 48 4.87 -22.72 -33.65
C LYS A 48 5.16 -23.06 -32.17
N ARG A 49 4.07 -23.10 -31.35
CA ARG A 49 3.78 -23.83 -30.08
C ARG A 49 4.94 -24.38 -29.19
N PRO A 50 4.71 -24.53 -27.86
CA PRO A 50 4.02 -25.74 -27.40
C PRO A 50 2.70 -25.46 -26.70
N LEU A 51 1.72 -26.31 -27.01
CA LEU A 51 0.43 -26.41 -26.36
C LEU A 51 0.46 -27.48 -25.25
N LEU A 52 1.64 -27.68 -24.64
CA LEU A 52 2.00 -28.54 -23.50
C LEU A 52 3.54 -28.53 -23.43
N GLY A 53 4.12 -27.67 -22.59
CA GLY A 53 5.58 -27.54 -22.40
C GLY A 53 5.98 -26.11 -22.05
N GLY A 54 6.52 -25.91 -20.85
CA GLY A 54 7.00 -24.60 -20.40
C GLY A 54 8.17 -24.08 -21.23
N GLU A 55 8.17 -22.79 -21.56
CA GLU A 55 9.31 -22.13 -22.22
C GLU A 55 10.54 -22.24 -21.30
N THR A 56 11.57 -22.97 -21.72
CA THR A 56 12.87 -22.99 -21.05
C THR A 56 13.57 -21.66 -21.29
N ILE A 57 13.95 -20.98 -20.20
CA ILE A 57 14.53 -19.65 -20.27
C ILE A 57 16.02 -19.76 -20.60
N ALA A 58 16.43 -19.11 -21.68
CA ALA A 58 17.83 -19.01 -22.04
C ALA A 58 18.66 -18.36 -20.91
N PRO A 59 19.92 -18.82 -20.69
CA PRO A 59 20.81 -18.23 -19.69
C PRO A 59 21.00 -16.73 -19.93
N ALA A 60 21.12 -15.94 -18.85
CA ALA A 60 21.30 -14.51 -18.96
C ALA A 60 22.69 -14.17 -19.53
N VAL A 61 22.76 -13.64 -20.74
CA VAL A 61 24.01 -13.20 -21.38
C VAL A 61 23.93 -11.71 -21.70
N GLY A 62 25.08 -11.01 -21.68
CA GLY A 62 25.17 -9.60 -22.07
C GLY A 62 24.19 -8.69 -21.32
N ALA A 63 23.39 -7.93 -22.07
CA ALA A 63 22.43 -6.96 -21.54
C ALA A 63 21.37 -7.61 -20.60
N THR A 64 20.94 -8.85 -20.87
CA THR A 64 19.97 -9.56 -20.02
C THR A 64 20.53 -9.87 -18.64
N ARG A 65 21.83 -10.17 -18.54
CA ARG A 65 22.51 -10.39 -17.25
C ARG A 65 22.58 -9.10 -16.44
N VAL A 66 22.98 -8.00 -17.07
CA VAL A 66 23.03 -6.68 -16.41
C VAL A 66 21.63 -6.28 -15.92
N TYR A 67 20.60 -6.46 -16.76
CA TYR A 67 19.22 -6.20 -16.38
C TYR A 67 18.78 -7.02 -15.16
N ARG A 68 19.06 -8.33 -15.13
CA ARG A 68 18.73 -9.20 -13.98
C ARG A 68 19.51 -8.80 -12.72
N GLN A 69 20.77 -8.40 -12.83
CA GLN A 69 21.56 -7.89 -11.70
C GLN A 69 21.03 -6.56 -11.15
N VAL A 70 20.61 -5.64 -12.01
CA VAL A 70 19.93 -4.40 -11.59
C VAL A 70 18.61 -4.72 -10.88
N ARG A 71 17.78 -5.60 -11.45
CA ARG A 71 16.54 -6.06 -10.79
C ARG A 71 16.81 -6.68 -9.43
N SER A 72 17.82 -7.55 -9.33
CA SER A 72 18.27 -8.12 -8.05
C SER A 72 18.60 -7.02 -7.05
N ALA A 73 19.42 -6.05 -7.44
CA ALA A 73 19.84 -4.95 -6.56
C ALA A 73 18.65 -4.11 -6.08
N LEU A 74 17.65 -3.85 -6.94
CA LEU A 74 16.43 -3.12 -6.59
C LEU A 74 15.46 -3.95 -5.73
N LEU A 75 15.40 -5.27 -5.96
CA LEU A 75 14.52 -6.18 -5.25
C LEU A 75 15.02 -6.49 -3.82
N TYR A 76 16.35 -6.50 -3.62
CA TYR A 76 16.93 -6.79 -2.32
C TYR A 76 16.39 -5.87 -1.21
N GLN A 77 16.15 -6.44 -0.04
CA GLN A 77 15.76 -5.70 1.16
C GLN A 77 16.72 -6.03 2.31
N ALA A 78 17.43 -5.01 2.78
CA ALA A 78 18.32 -5.10 3.93
C ALA A 78 17.56 -5.47 5.22
N PRO A 79 18.20 -6.15 6.18
CA PRO A 79 17.59 -6.42 7.47
C PRO A 79 17.32 -5.09 8.22
N GLY A 80 16.07 -4.88 8.61
CA GLY A 80 15.67 -3.70 9.36
C GLY A 80 14.15 -3.62 9.49
N ARG A 81 13.67 -3.02 10.59
CA ARG A 81 12.23 -2.87 10.83
C ARG A 81 11.58 -1.79 9.97
N TYR A 82 12.37 -0.84 9.47
CA TYR A 82 11.90 0.35 8.76
C TYR A 82 12.47 0.48 7.33
N LEU A 83 13.20 -0.53 6.87
CA LEU A 83 13.80 -0.53 5.53
C LEU A 83 12.89 -1.27 4.56
N GLU A 84 12.52 -0.60 3.47
CA GLU A 84 11.83 -1.21 2.33
C GLU A 84 12.86 -1.83 1.37
N ALA A 85 12.39 -2.47 0.29
CA ALA A 85 13.27 -2.91 -0.79
C ALA A 85 14.08 -1.73 -1.36
N ASN A 86 15.30 -1.98 -1.82
CA ASN A 86 16.23 -0.95 -2.30
C ASN A 86 15.60 -0.04 -3.36
N GLY A 87 14.81 -0.58 -4.29
CA GLY A 87 14.10 0.22 -5.28
C GLY A 87 13.13 1.23 -4.65
N THR A 88 12.34 0.79 -3.67
CA THR A 88 11.46 1.68 -2.89
C THR A 88 12.27 2.71 -2.11
N MET A 89 13.40 2.32 -1.52
CA MET A 89 14.28 3.24 -0.79
C MET A 89 14.87 4.32 -1.71
N LEU A 90 15.29 3.97 -2.93
CA LEU A 90 15.78 4.95 -3.91
C LEU A 90 14.71 5.96 -4.30
N VAL A 91 13.47 5.51 -4.55
CA VAL A 91 12.33 6.40 -4.81
C VAL A 91 12.09 7.32 -3.61
N LEU A 92 12.10 6.79 -2.39
CA LEU A 92 11.90 7.59 -1.18
C LEU A 92 13.01 8.62 -0.97
N LEU A 93 14.28 8.23 -1.14
CA LEU A 93 15.42 9.13 -0.99
C LEU A 93 15.41 10.23 -2.05
N GLY A 94 15.08 9.90 -3.30
CA GLY A 94 14.91 10.87 -4.37
C GLY A 94 13.80 11.87 -4.06
N TYR A 95 12.63 11.39 -3.63
CA TYR A 95 11.50 12.24 -3.24
C TYR A 95 11.85 13.16 -2.06
N LEU A 96 12.44 12.63 -0.99
CA LEU A 96 12.83 13.42 0.18
C LEU A 96 13.94 14.42 -0.15
N GLY A 97 14.93 14.01 -0.92
CA GLY A 97 16.03 14.87 -1.39
C GLY A 97 15.51 16.03 -2.25
N LEU A 98 14.55 15.77 -3.15
CA LEU A 98 13.93 16.80 -3.97
C LEU A 98 13.19 17.85 -3.12
N ASN A 99 12.40 17.40 -2.14
CA ASN A 99 11.69 18.31 -1.24
C ASN A 99 12.66 19.11 -0.37
N ALA A 100 13.70 18.47 0.17
CA ALA A 100 14.74 19.14 0.95
C ALA A 100 15.47 20.19 0.10
N PHE A 101 15.83 19.85 -1.15
CA PHE A 101 16.43 20.80 -2.08
C PHE A 101 15.56 22.05 -2.25
N TYR A 102 14.26 21.92 -2.54
CA TYR A 102 13.40 23.09 -2.70
C TYR A 102 13.12 23.88 -1.41
N CYS A 103 13.29 23.26 -0.24
CA CYS A 103 13.27 23.98 1.03
C CYS A 103 14.48 24.89 1.20
N PHE A 104 15.67 24.48 0.73
CA PHE A 104 16.96 25.11 1.07
C PHE A 104 17.76 25.68 -0.10
N TYR A 105 17.31 25.49 -1.34
CA TYR A 105 18.04 25.95 -2.53
C TYR A 105 18.00 27.47 -2.72
N GLY A 106 19.11 28.02 -3.21
CA GLY A 106 19.30 29.44 -3.50
C GLY A 106 19.31 30.28 -2.22
N ASP A 107 18.66 31.43 -2.26
CA ASP A 107 18.64 32.40 -1.15
C ASP A 107 17.76 31.97 0.03
N ALA A 108 17.25 30.72 0.02
CA ALA A 108 16.37 30.16 1.05
C ALA A 108 16.95 30.27 2.47
N THR A 109 18.27 30.18 2.60
CA THR A 109 18.97 30.14 3.89
C THR A 109 19.42 31.51 4.39
N GLN A 110 19.27 32.56 3.57
CA GLN A 110 19.77 33.90 3.88
C GLN A 110 18.83 34.70 4.79
N ASP A 111 17.53 34.40 4.76
CA ASP A 111 16.51 35.05 5.59
C ASP A 111 15.52 34.03 6.14
N VAL A 112 15.31 34.05 7.46
CA VAL A 112 14.45 33.07 8.15
C VAL A 112 12.99 33.18 7.69
N SER A 113 12.49 34.37 7.38
CA SER A 113 11.12 34.53 6.89
C SER A 113 10.97 33.99 5.47
N TYR A 114 11.99 34.18 4.63
CA TYR A 114 12.07 33.63 3.28
C TYR A 114 12.15 32.08 3.31
N MET A 115 12.94 31.52 4.23
CA MET A 115 12.95 30.08 4.52
C MET A 115 11.56 29.59 4.96
N GLY A 116 10.88 30.34 5.82
CA GLY A 116 9.49 30.06 6.21
C GLY A 116 8.55 30.00 5.00
N ASN A 117 8.67 30.94 4.07
CA ASN A 117 7.88 30.92 2.83
C ASN A 117 8.16 29.69 1.96
N ARG A 118 9.42 29.24 1.88
CA ARG A 118 9.79 27.99 1.18
C ARG A 118 9.12 26.77 1.80
N PHE A 119 9.17 26.66 3.12
CA PHE A 119 8.50 25.57 3.83
C PHE A 119 6.98 25.58 3.59
N GLY A 120 6.34 26.75 3.65
CA GLY A 120 4.90 26.87 3.35
C GLY A 120 4.57 26.46 1.91
N LEU A 121 5.44 26.80 0.95
CA LEU A 121 5.28 26.44 -0.46
C LEU A 121 5.38 24.93 -0.69
N VAL A 122 6.44 24.31 -0.17
CA VAL A 122 6.66 22.86 -0.30
C VAL A 122 5.53 22.10 0.39
N CYS A 123 5.04 22.59 1.54
CA CYS A 123 3.86 22.04 2.21
C CYS A 123 2.65 21.98 1.28
N VAL A 124 2.22 23.11 0.71
CA VAL A 124 0.98 23.17 -0.09
C VAL A 124 1.09 22.44 -1.43
N VAL A 125 2.26 22.45 -2.08
CA VAL A 125 2.49 21.71 -3.33
C VAL A 125 2.34 20.21 -3.14
N ASN A 126 2.72 19.68 -1.98
CA ASN A 126 2.61 18.25 -1.69
C ASN A 126 1.19 17.81 -1.30
N LEU A 127 0.25 18.72 -1.04
CA LEU A 127 -1.10 18.34 -0.61
C LEU A 127 -1.85 17.49 -1.65
N PRO A 128 -2.00 17.90 -2.93
CA PRO A 128 -2.80 17.12 -3.87
C PRO A 128 -2.23 15.72 -4.10
N ILE A 129 -0.90 15.61 -4.22
CA ILE A 129 -0.24 14.32 -4.43
C ILE A 129 -0.33 13.43 -3.19
N MET A 130 -0.20 13.97 -1.98
CA MET A 130 -0.39 13.23 -0.74
C MET A 130 -1.79 12.62 -0.65
N PHE A 131 -2.83 13.39 -1.01
CA PHE A 131 -4.21 12.92 -1.04
C PHE A 131 -4.44 11.87 -2.14
N LEU A 132 -3.83 12.05 -3.31
CA LEU A 132 -3.90 11.10 -4.40
C LEU A 132 -3.29 9.75 -4.02
N LEU A 133 -2.12 9.76 -3.38
CA LEU A 133 -1.43 8.56 -2.88
C LEU A 133 -2.20 7.83 -1.77
N GLY A 134 -3.04 8.54 -1.01
CA GLY A 134 -3.89 7.95 0.04
C GLY A 134 -5.28 7.50 -0.45
N SER A 135 -5.61 7.74 -1.73
CA SER A 135 -6.90 7.37 -2.31
C SER A 135 -6.98 5.86 -2.53
N LYS A 136 -8.11 5.24 -2.15
CA LYS A 136 -8.31 3.78 -2.26
C LYS A 136 -9.13 3.37 -3.49
N THR A 137 -9.81 4.33 -4.12
CA THR A 137 -10.73 4.09 -5.24
C THR A 137 -10.06 4.00 -6.61
N GLY A 138 -8.73 3.85 -6.65
CA GLY A 138 -8.04 3.31 -7.81
C GLY A 138 -7.60 4.32 -8.87
N LEU A 139 -7.70 5.64 -8.64
CA LEU A 139 -7.17 6.64 -9.59
C LEU A 139 -5.73 6.35 -10.02
N LEU A 140 -4.87 6.00 -9.06
CA LEU A 140 -3.49 5.63 -9.34
C LEU A 140 -3.32 4.14 -9.65
N VAL A 141 -4.07 3.27 -8.98
CA VAL A 141 -3.98 1.81 -9.15
C VAL A 141 -4.30 1.41 -10.59
N GLN A 142 -5.32 2.02 -11.21
CA GLN A 142 -5.68 1.75 -12.60
C GLN A 142 -4.60 2.20 -13.60
N TRP A 143 -3.88 3.28 -13.28
CA TRP A 143 -2.88 3.85 -14.20
C TRP A 143 -1.53 3.16 -14.11
N THR A 144 -1.12 2.67 -12.94
CA THR A 144 0.23 2.12 -12.73
C THR A 144 0.22 0.62 -12.42
N GLY A 145 -0.93 0.07 -12.03
CA GLY A 145 -1.06 -1.28 -11.50
C GLY A 145 -0.39 -1.49 -10.13
N TRP A 146 0.05 -0.44 -9.43
CA TRP A 146 0.59 -0.58 -8.06
C TRP A 146 -0.53 -0.81 -7.05
N SER A 147 -0.27 -1.65 -6.05
CA SER A 147 -1.21 -1.84 -4.95
C SER A 147 -1.31 -0.58 -4.09
N HIS A 148 -2.46 -0.41 -3.44
CA HIS A 148 -2.66 0.72 -2.53
C HIS A 148 -1.67 0.67 -1.36
N GLU A 149 -1.26 -0.51 -0.93
CA GLU A 149 -0.24 -0.75 0.09
C GLU A 149 1.08 -0.07 -0.28
N GLY A 150 1.51 -0.23 -1.54
CA GLY A 150 2.69 0.42 -2.10
C GLY A 150 2.54 1.95 -2.11
N TYR A 151 1.39 2.45 -2.56
CA TYR A 151 1.10 3.88 -2.51
C TYR A 151 1.01 4.45 -1.10
N ASN A 152 0.52 3.67 -0.16
CA ASN A 152 0.42 4.08 1.23
C ASN A 152 1.80 4.26 1.86
N ILE A 153 2.85 3.57 1.40
CA ILE A 153 4.24 3.89 1.78
C ILE A 153 4.53 5.34 1.41
N LEU A 154 4.30 5.71 0.15
CA LEU A 154 4.54 7.07 -0.35
C LEU A 154 3.64 8.11 0.36
N HIS A 155 2.37 7.82 0.58
CA HIS A 155 1.44 8.67 1.34
C HIS A 155 1.98 8.99 2.74
N ARG A 156 2.49 7.99 3.48
CA ARG A 156 3.08 8.21 4.81
C ARG A 156 4.30 9.14 4.76
N HIS A 157 5.13 9.05 3.72
CA HIS A 157 6.29 9.94 3.57
C HIS A 157 5.89 11.34 3.10
N ALA A 158 4.95 11.46 2.16
CA ALA A 158 4.40 12.74 1.74
C ALA A 158 3.69 13.49 2.89
N GLY A 159 2.93 12.76 3.72
CA GLY A 159 2.32 13.33 4.93
C GLY A 159 3.33 13.86 5.93
N ARG A 160 4.47 13.18 6.10
CA ARG A 160 5.58 13.70 6.93
C ARG A 160 6.18 14.96 6.32
N VAL A 161 6.40 14.99 5.01
CA VAL A 161 6.89 16.21 4.32
C VAL A 161 5.94 17.37 4.56
N VAL A 162 4.63 17.20 4.33
CA VAL A 162 3.60 18.23 4.57
C VAL A 162 3.63 18.72 6.02
N CYS A 163 3.59 17.81 6.99
CA CYS A 163 3.54 18.20 8.41
C CYS A 163 4.85 18.84 8.90
N LEU A 164 6.01 18.31 8.49
CA LEU A 164 7.32 18.84 8.91
C LEU A 164 7.61 20.19 8.28
N THR A 165 7.22 20.39 7.02
CA THR A 165 7.35 21.70 6.37
C THR A 165 6.33 22.70 6.92
N ALA A 166 5.11 22.28 7.27
CA ALA A 166 4.20 23.15 8.01
C ALA A 166 4.76 23.56 9.39
N LEU A 167 5.36 22.63 10.13
CA LEU A 167 6.02 22.91 11.41
C LEU A 167 7.22 23.85 11.21
N GLY A 168 8.06 23.60 10.20
CA GLY A 168 9.18 24.46 9.83
C GLY A 168 8.72 25.87 9.44
N HIS A 169 7.60 26.00 8.74
CA HIS A 169 6.99 27.29 8.41
C HIS A 169 6.62 28.07 9.67
N ILE A 170 5.94 27.44 10.63
CA ILE A 170 5.56 28.08 11.89
C ILE A 170 6.80 28.50 12.67
N ILE A 171 7.77 27.59 12.82
CA ILE A 171 9.03 27.83 13.54
C ILE A 171 9.77 29.03 12.93
N ALA A 172 9.93 29.06 11.61
CA ALA A 172 10.58 30.16 10.93
C ALA A 172 9.89 31.51 11.20
N TYR A 173 8.55 31.53 11.18
CA TYR A 173 7.78 32.72 11.53
C TYR A 173 7.83 33.05 13.02
N SER A 174 8.07 32.10 13.93
CA SER A 174 8.32 32.37 15.36
C SER A 174 9.67 33.02 15.62
N TYR A 175 10.68 32.81 14.76
CA TYR A 175 12.03 33.37 14.89
C TYR A 175 12.28 34.61 14.03
N ASN A 176 11.25 35.19 13.40
CA ASN A 176 11.41 36.36 12.52
C ASN A 176 11.53 37.71 13.24
N GLY A 177 11.79 37.70 14.55
CA GLY A 177 11.96 38.90 15.38
C GLY A 177 10.66 39.58 15.83
N ARG A 178 9.48 39.00 15.54
CA ARG A 178 8.18 39.55 15.98
C ARG A 178 7.69 38.91 17.27
N THR A 179 7.03 39.71 18.12
CA THR A 179 6.35 39.19 19.31
C THR A 179 5.13 38.35 18.93
N LEU A 180 4.70 37.43 19.82
CA LEU A 180 3.48 36.64 19.61
C LEU A 180 2.25 37.54 19.39
N GLN A 181 2.19 38.65 20.12
CA GLN A 181 1.13 39.65 19.98
C GLN A 181 1.14 40.28 18.59
N GLU A 182 2.30 40.70 18.08
CA GLU A 182 2.42 41.24 16.71
C GLU A 182 2.02 40.25 15.63
N GLN A 183 2.28 38.95 15.85
CA GLN A 183 1.89 37.91 14.90
C GLN A 183 0.38 37.67 14.88
N LEU A 184 -0.25 37.61 16.07
CA LEU A 184 -1.71 37.48 16.20
C LEU A 184 -2.46 38.70 15.65
N MET A 185 -1.89 39.90 15.83
CA MET A 185 -2.50 41.17 15.40
C MET A 185 -2.29 41.49 13.91
N ARG A 186 -1.49 40.72 13.17
CA ARG A 186 -1.21 40.95 11.74
C ARG A 186 -2.45 40.78 10.85
N SER A 187 -3.35 39.89 11.26
CA SER A 187 -4.76 39.73 10.87
C SER A 187 -5.27 38.43 11.46
N ALA A 188 -6.56 38.35 11.84
CA ALA A 188 -7.16 37.10 12.31
C ALA A 188 -6.94 35.94 11.31
N GLN A 189 -6.96 36.25 10.00
CA GLN A 189 -6.77 35.29 8.93
C GLN A 189 -5.35 34.70 8.87
N ILE A 190 -4.31 35.54 8.91
CA ILE A 190 -2.92 35.08 8.77
C ILE A 190 -2.37 34.58 10.11
N GLY A 191 -2.58 35.32 11.20
CA GLY A 191 -2.07 34.99 12.52
C GLY A 191 -2.80 33.81 13.15
N VAL A 192 -4.08 34.00 13.49
CA VAL A 192 -4.89 32.97 14.16
C VAL A 192 -5.16 31.78 13.23
N GLY A 193 -5.59 32.04 12.00
CA GLY A 193 -5.83 30.98 11.00
C GLY A 193 -4.58 30.16 10.67
N GLY A 194 -3.42 30.80 10.58
CA GLY A 194 -2.13 30.12 10.39
C GLY A 194 -1.74 29.26 11.59
N GLY A 195 -1.83 29.81 12.80
CA GLY A 195 -1.55 29.08 14.04
C GLY A 195 -2.44 27.84 14.23
N LEU A 196 -3.75 27.98 14.00
CA LEU A 196 -4.70 26.86 14.10
C LEU A 196 -4.47 25.80 13.02
N THR A 197 -4.13 26.20 11.79
CA THR A 197 -3.73 25.27 10.72
C THR A 197 -2.49 24.47 11.15
N GLY A 198 -1.49 25.17 11.70
CA GLY A 198 -0.27 24.57 12.18
C GLY A 198 -0.47 23.58 13.34
N LEU A 199 -1.35 23.94 14.28
CA LEU A 199 -1.75 23.06 15.37
C LEU A 199 -2.42 21.79 14.85
N ALA A 200 -3.34 21.91 13.89
CA ALA A 200 -4.01 20.76 13.29
C ALA A 200 -3.02 19.78 12.65
N PHE A 201 -2.08 20.28 11.84
CA PHE A 201 -1.05 19.44 11.21
C PHE A 201 -0.05 18.85 12.23
N THR A 202 0.23 19.56 13.31
CA THR A 202 1.08 19.04 14.41
C THR A 202 0.38 17.90 15.14
N ILE A 203 -0.92 18.02 15.45
CA ILE A 203 -1.70 16.94 16.07
C ILE A 203 -1.73 15.71 15.16
N ILE A 204 -1.96 15.91 13.85
CA ILE A 204 -1.89 14.84 12.85
C ILE A 204 -0.52 14.15 12.90
N LEU A 205 0.57 14.92 12.88
CA LEU A 205 1.93 14.36 12.90
C LEU A 205 2.18 13.52 14.15
N VAL A 206 1.89 14.05 15.34
CA VAL A 206 2.11 13.40 16.64
C VAL A 206 1.32 12.10 16.74
N THR A 207 0.03 12.15 16.43
CA THR A 207 -0.85 10.97 16.48
C THR A 207 -0.51 9.91 15.43
N SER A 208 0.09 10.31 14.30
CA SER A 208 0.49 9.42 13.21
C SER A 208 1.81 8.67 13.45
N PHE A 209 2.59 9.03 14.48
CA PHE A 209 3.80 8.27 14.83
C PHE A 209 3.46 6.81 15.17
N ALA A 210 4.30 5.88 14.72
CA ALA A 210 4.02 4.45 14.81
C ALA A 210 3.71 3.97 16.25
N PRO A 211 4.46 4.39 17.31
CA PRO A 211 4.12 4.00 18.67
C PRO A 211 2.73 4.47 19.12
N ALA A 212 2.37 5.73 18.80
CA ALA A 212 1.09 6.32 19.16
C ALA A 212 -0.06 5.62 18.42
N ARG A 213 0.04 5.52 17.09
CA ARG A 213 -0.97 4.86 16.24
C ARG A 213 -1.17 3.40 16.62
N ASN A 214 -0.10 2.65 16.89
CA ASN A 214 -0.21 1.22 17.19
C ASN A 214 -0.87 0.96 18.56
N LYS A 215 -0.73 1.89 19.52
CA LYS A 215 -1.34 1.78 20.85
C LYS A 215 -2.77 2.31 20.89
N MET A 216 -3.04 3.40 20.16
CA MET A 216 -4.31 4.14 20.20
C MET A 216 -4.84 4.38 18.79
N TYR A 217 -5.07 3.30 18.04
CA TYR A 217 -5.45 3.37 16.63
C TYR A 217 -6.72 4.20 16.39
N GLU A 218 -7.73 4.05 17.23
CA GLU A 218 -9.00 4.79 17.10
C GLU A 218 -8.81 6.29 17.31
N VAL A 219 -8.05 6.69 18.34
CA VAL A 219 -7.70 8.09 18.59
C VAL A 219 -6.94 8.66 17.40
N PHE A 220 -5.95 7.92 16.88
CA PHE A 220 -5.23 8.29 15.67
C PHE A 220 -6.20 8.50 14.50
N LEU A 221 -7.10 7.56 14.23
CA LEU A 221 -7.99 7.61 13.08
C LEU A 221 -8.92 8.83 13.14
N TYR A 222 -9.57 9.05 14.28
CA TYR A 222 -10.47 10.19 14.46
C TYR A 222 -9.71 11.52 14.42
N ALA A 223 -8.60 11.63 15.14
CA ALA A 223 -7.77 12.84 15.11
C ALA A 223 -7.29 13.14 13.69
N HIS A 224 -6.79 12.12 12.98
CA HIS A 224 -6.30 12.28 11.61
C HIS A 224 -7.39 12.83 10.68
N VAL A 225 -8.61 12.29 10.71
CA VAL A 225 -9.70 12.75 9.83
C VAL A 225 -10.23 14.13 10.22
N TRP A 226 -10.53 14.36 11.50
CA TRP A 226 -11.12 15.63 11.94
C TRP A 226 -10.16 16.80 11.76
N PHE A 227 -8.91 16.64 12.20
CA PHE A 227 -7.90 17.69 12.03
C PHE A 227 -7.45 17.84 10.58
N LEU A 228 -7.61 16.82 9.72
CA LEU A 228 -7.37 16.97 8.29
C LEU A 228 -8.43 17.90 7.67
N VAL A 229 -9.71 17.66 7.94
CA VAL A 229 -10.80 18.51 7.45
C VAL A 229 -10.65 19.94 7.97
N ALA A 230 -10.46 20.10 9.28
CA ALA A 230 -10.26 21.41 9.89
C ALA A 230 -9.00 22.11 9.34
N GLY A 231 -7.87 21.40 9.24
CA GLY A 231 -6.61 21.92 8.74
C GLY A 231 -6.69 22.38 7.28
N ILE A 232 -7.38 21.64 6.40
CA ILE A 232 -7.57 22.05 5.00
C ILE A 232 -8.46 23.29 4.90
N VAL A 233 -9.55 23.37 5.67
CA VAL A 233 -10.43 24.56 5.68
C VAL A 233 -9.69 25.78 6.21
N LEU A 234 -8.99 25.64 7.33
CA LEU A 234 -8.21 26.72 7.92
C LEU A 234 -7.08 27.17 6.98
N LEU A 235 -6.40 26.24 6.30
CA LEU A 235 -5.36 26.54 5.33
C LEU A 235 -5.90 27.28 4.10
N PHE A 236 -7.10 26.93 3.62
CA PHE A 236 -7.76 27.59 2.50
C PHE A 236 -7.98 29.08 2.79
N PHE A 237 -8.39 29.40 4.01
CA PHE A 237 -8.57 30.77 4.45
C PHE A 237 -7.27 31.43 4.91
N HIS A 238 -6.27 30.68 5.40
CA HIS A 238 -5.01 31.24 5.88
C HIS A 238 -4.31 32.11 4.81
N TYR A 239 -4.23 31.64 3.57
CA TYR A 239 -3.52 32.37 2.52
C TYR A 239 -4.07 32.11 1.10
N PRO A 240 -4.30 33.15 0.26
CA PRO A 240 -4.92 32.97 -1.06
C PRO A 240 -4.18 32.01 -2.00
N ARG A 241 -2.84 31.97 -1.93
CA ARG A 241 -2.03 31.09 -2.80
C ARG A 241 -2.20 29.60 -2.45
N CYS A 242 -2.71 29.26 -1.26
CA CYS A 242 -2.95 27.87 -0.86
C CYS A 242 -4.23 27.29 -1.46
N ARG A 243 -5.21 28.14 -1.78
CA ARG A 243 -6.56 27.77 -2.25
C ARG A 243 -6.61 26.74 -3.37
N PRO A 244 -5.84 26.86 -4.48
CA PRO A 244 -5.89 25.85 -5.54
C PRO A 244 -5.44 24.47 -5.08
N TYR A 245 -4.43 24.36 -4.20
CA TYR A 245 -3.96 23.07 -3.68
C TYR A 245 -4.95 22.45 -2.70
N CYS A 246 -5.54 23.27 -1.82
CA CYS A 246 -6.63 22.86 -0.94
C CYS A 246 -7.82 22.34 -1.77
N ALA A 247 -8.24 23.08 -2.79
CA ALA A 247 -9.34 22.69 -3.67
C ALA A 247 -9.05 21.37 -4.41
N ALA A 248 -7.84 21.21 -4.97
CA ALA A 248 -7.44 19.98 -5.63
C ALA A 248 -7.40 18.78 -4.65
N ALA A 249 -6.82 18.95 -3.47
CA ALA A 249 -6.78 17.92 -2.44
C ALA A 249 -8.20 17.52 -1.97
N SER A 250 -9.07 18.51 -1.72
CA SER A 250 -10.47 18.27 -1.38
C SER A 250 -11.23 17.56 -2.49
N ALA A 251 -11.02 17.92 -3.75
CA ALA A 251 -11.65 17.26 -4.90
C ALA A 251 -11.25 15.78 -4.99
N ILE A 252 -9.96 15.46 -4.83
CA ILE A 252 -9.45 14.08 -4.82
C ILE A 252 -10.07 13.29 -3.65
N TRP A 253 -10.14 13.89 -2.47
CA TRP A 253 -10.73 13.24 -1.30
C TRP A 253 -12.22 12.96 -1.48
N LEU A 254 -12.98 13.96 -1.96
CA LEU A 254 -14.41 13.83 -2.21
C LEU A 254 -14.70 12.79 -3.30
N TRP A 255 -13.91 12.77 -4.37
CA TRP A 255 -13.99 11.73 -5.39
C TRP A 255 -13.84 10.33 -4.79
N ASP A 256 -12.84 10.14 -3.92
CA ASP A 256 -12.66 8.87 -3.22
C ASP A 256 -13.83 8.54 -2.29
N ARG A 257 -14.35 9.51 -1.53
CA ARG A 257 -15.53 9.29 -0.66
C ARG A 257 -16.77 8.89 -1.47
N ILE A 258 -17.06 9.60 -2.54
CA ILE A 258 -18.22 9.36 -3.41
C ILE A 258 -18.13 7.97 -4.03
N ASN A 259 -16.97 7.56 -4.55
CA ASN A 259 -16.82 6.24 -5.16
C ASN A 259 -16.94 5.09 -4.16
N ARG A 260 -16.45 5.25 -2.92
CA ARG A 260 -16.67 4.25 -1.87
C ARG A 260 -18.13 4.10 -1.50
N PHE A 261 -18.84 5.22 -1.37
CA PHE A 261 -20.27 5.22 -1.09
C PHE A 261 -21.06 4.57 -2.24
N LYS A 262 -20.74 4.92 -3.49
CA LYS A 262 -21.35 4.31 -4.68
C LYS A 262 -21.11 2.80 -4.76
N ASN A 263 -19.93 2.32 -4.34
CA ASN A 263 -19.54 0.91 -4.40
C ASN A 263 -19.77 0.17 -3.07
N ALA A 264 -20.60 0.70 -2.18
CA ALA A 264 -20.96 0.03 -0.94
C ALA A 264 -22.08 -1.00 -1.18
N HIS A 265 -21.91 -2.16 -0.55
CA HIS A 265 -22.86 -3.26 -0.50
C HIS A 265 -23.31 -3.46 0.94
N HIS A 266 -24.57 -3.81 1.13
CA HIS A 266 -25.15 -4.11 2.45
C HIS A 266 -25.63 -5.56 2.44
N VAL A 267 -25.12 -6.36 3.36
CA VAL A 267 -25.35 -7.81 3.40
C VAL A 267 -25.50 -8.32 4.84
N MET A 268 -26.10 -9.49 4.96
CA MET A 268 -25.99 -10.29 6.18
C MET A 268 -24.73 -11.15 6.09
N ALA A 269 -24.04 -11.29 7.22
CA ALA A 269 -22.85 -12.12 7.33
C ALA A 269 -22.92 -13.00 8.57
N THR A 270 -22.41 -14.23 8.46
CA THR A 270 -22.32 -15.18 9.56
C THR A 270 -20.88 -15.31 10.03
N THR A 271 -20.69 -15.32 11.35
CA THR A 271 -19.40 -15.45 12.02
C THR A 271 -19.20 -16.90 12.47
N THR A 272 -18.05 -17.49 12.14
CA THR A 272 -17.63 -18.81 12.65
C THR A 272 -16.27 -18.67 13.33
N VAL A 273 -16.16 -19.15 14.58
CA VAL A 273 -14.90 -19.11 15.32
C VAL A 273 -13.95 -20.18 14.79
N LEU A 274 -12.71 -19.78 14.52
CA LEU A 274 -11.61 -20.63 14.09
C LEU A 274 -10.51 -20.64 15.15
N SER A 275 -9.58 -21.59 15.01
CA SER A 275 -8.40 -21.70 15.88
C SER A 275 -7.51 -20.44 15.85
N GLY A 276 -6.70 -20.24 16.91
CA GLY A 276 -5.71 -19.16 16.95
C GLY A 276 -6.27 -17.75 17.14
N ASN A 277 -7.42 -17.62 17.82
CA ASN A 277 -8.18 -16.37 18.00
C ASN A 277 -8.56 -15.73 16.65
N THR A 278 -9.25 -16.49 15.81
CA THR A 278 -9.60 -16.08 14.44
C THR A 278 -11.08 -16.29 14.20
N VAL A 279 -11.67 -15.47 13.34
CA VAL A 279 -13.05 -15.59 12.88
C VAL A 279 -13.07 -15.74 11.37
N LYS A 280 -13.89 -16.66 10.87
CA LYS A 280 -14.36 -16.64 9.48
C LYS A 280 -15.63 -15.82 9.39
N LEU A 281 -15.63 -14.74 8.62
CA LEU A 281 -16.81 -13.93 8.34
C LEU A 281 -17.31 -14.26 6.93
N SER A 282 -18.47 -14.89 6.84
CA SER A 282 -19.06 -15.36 5.57
C SER A 282 -20.20 -14.42 5.17
N MET A 283 -19.96 -13.59 4.15
CA MET A 283 -20.92 -12.60 3.68
C MET A 283 -21.79 -13.18 2.57
N ASN A 284 -23.11 -13.07 2.71
CA ASN A 284 -24.06 -13.47 1.67
C ASN A 284 -24.15 -12.39 0.60
N VAL A 285 -23.44 -12.58 -0.51
CA VAL A 285 -23.38 -11.61 -1.62
C VAL A 285 -24.47 -11.83 -2.66
N LYS A 286 -25.17 -12.98 -2.64
CA LYS A 286 -26.31 -13.27 -3.53
C LYS A 286 -27.45 -12.25 -3.36
N SER A 287 -27.66 -11.79 -2.13
CA SER A 287 -28.75 -10.87 -1.77
C SER A 287 -28.42 -9.40 -2.03
N THR A 288 -27.26 -9.10 -2.62
CA THR A 288 -26.89 -7.72 -2.94
C THR A 288 -27.68 -7.19 -4.14
N PHE A 289 -28.03 -5.90 -4.11
CA PHE A 289 -28.67 -5.23 -5.24
C PHE A 289 -27.79 -5.14 -6.50
N ARG A 290 -26.48 -5.29 -6.34
CA ARG A 290 -25.49 -5.19 -7.41
C ARG A 290 -24.51 -6.34 -7.25
N GLU A 291 -24.43 -7.16 -8.30
CA GLU A 291 -23.50 -8.29 -8.35
C GLU A 291 -22.06 -7.81 -8.17
N ILE A 292 -21.31 -8.54 -7.35
CA ILE A 292 -19.90 -8.29 -7.10
C ILE A 292 -19.06 -9.34 -7.81
N HIS A 293 -18.11 -8.86 -8.60
CA HIS A 293 -17.10 -9.68 -9.25
C HIS A 293 -15.75 -9.34 -8.65
N TRP A 294 -14.99 -10.35 -8.23
CA TRP A 294 -13.64 -10.17 -7.71
C TRP A 294 -12.67 -11.20 -8.31
N GLN A 295 -11.39 -10.85 -8.24
CA GLN A 295 -10.27 -11.73 -8.53
C GLN A 295 -9.61 -12.15 -7.21
N THR A 296 -8.93 -13.29 -7.22
CA THR A 296 -8.11 -13.75 -6.10
C THR A 296 -7.05 -12.70 -5.76
N GLY A 297 -6.69 -12.61 -4.48
CA GLY A 297 -5.78 -11.58 -3.97
C GLY A 297 -6.36 -10.18 -3.79
N GLN A 298 -7.61 -9.93 -4.19
CA GLN A 298 -8.31 -8.68 -3.88
C GLN A 298 -8.84 -8.63 -2.44
N TYR A 299 -9.13 -7.43 -1.96
CA TYR A 299 -9.61 -7.18 -0.60
C TYR A 299 -10.80 -6.22 -0.58
N VAL A 300 -11.55 -6.24 0.52
CA VAL A 300 -12.71 -5.38 0.76
C VAL A 300 -12.54 -4.61 2.06
N TYR A 301 -13.22 -3.47 2.18
CA TYR A 301 -13.36 -2.77 3.45
C TYR A 301 -14.69 -3.11 4.08
N VAL A 302 -14.65 -3.55 5.34
CA VAL A 302 -15.82 -4.00 6.11
C VAL A 302 -16.12 -3.02 7.24
N THR A 303 -17.40 -2.69 7.38
CA THR A 303 -17.96 -1.87 8.46
C THR A 303 -19.10 -2.62 9.13
N ILE A 304 -18.98 -2.82 10.45
CA ILE A 304 -20.04 -3.35 11.32
C ILE A 304 -20.29 -2.31 12.41
N ASN A 305 -21.25 -1.43 12.19
CA ASN A 305 -21.45 -0.24 13.05
C ASN A 305 -21.73 -0.59 14.52
N LYS A 306 -22.33 -1.76 14.81
CA LYS A 306 -22.53 -2.23 16.18
C LYS A 306 -21.21 -2.46 16.94
N LEU A 307 -20.14 -2.84 16.22
CA LEU A 307 -18.85 -3.24 16.81
C LEU A 307 -17.81 -2.12 16.75
N ALA A 308 -17.79 -1.38 15.64
CA ALA A 308 -16.92 -0.21 15.46
C ALA A 308 -17.65 0.83 14.60
N PRO A 309 -18.35 1.80 15.24
CA PRO A 309 -19.12 2.81 14.52
C PRO A 309 -18.25 3.60 13.55
N LEU A 310 -18.71 3.74 12.29
CA LEU A 310 -18.06 4.56 11.26
C LEU A 310 -16.61 4.16 10.91
N GLN A 311 -16.15 2.97 11.32
CA GLN A 311 -14.85 2.45 10.96
C GLN A 311 -14.98 1.43 9.82
N ALA A 312 -14.02 1.48 8.90
CA ALA A 312 -13.93 0.57 7.77
C ALA A 312 -12.57 -0.13 7.81
N HIS A 313 -12.57 -1.46 7.89
CA HIS A 313 -11.38 -2.29 8.08
C HIS A 313 -11.09 -3.14 6.84
N PRO A 314 -9.86 -3.15 6.30
CA PRO A 314 -9.53 -3.92 5.12
C PRO A 314 -9.32 -5.40 5.45
N PHE A 315 -9.89 -6.29 4.65
CA PHE A 315 -9.65 -7.72 4.71
C PHE A 315 -9.58 -8.33 3.31
N THR A 316 -8.58 -9.16 3.08
CA THR A 316 -8.42 -9.97 1.87
C THR A 316 -9.58 -10.94 1.74
N ILE A 317 -10.10 -11.07 0.53
CA ILE A 317 -11.11 -12.08 0.23
C ILE A 317 -10.43 -13.45 0.26
N ALA A 318 -10.82 -14.29 1.22
CA ALA A 318 -10.20 -15.58 1.52
C ALA A 318 -10.79 -16.74 0.70
N SER A 319 -11.88 -16.50 -0.03
CA SER A 319 -12.55 -17.49 -0.88
C SER A 319 -12.27 -17.23 -2.36
N PRO A 320 -12.19 -18.30 -3.19
CA PRO A 320 -12.27 -18.16 -4.65
C PRO A 320 -13.54 -17.39 -5.08
N PRO A 321 -13.55 -16.76 -6.26
CA PRO A 321 -14.73 -16.09 -6.80
C PRO A 321 -15.99 -16.97 -6.79
N ASN A 322 -17.05 -16.50 -6.13
CA ASN A 322 -18.30 -17.26 -5.93
C ASN A 322 -19.52 -16.31 -5.99
N PRO A 323 -20.61 -16.67 -6.71
CA PRO A 323 -21.78 -15.79 -6.83
C PRO A 323 -22.60 -15.65 -5.54
N ASN A 324 -22.42 -16.54 -4.56
CA ASN A 324 -23.27 -16.63 -3.38
C ASN A 324 -22.61 -16.07 -2.12
N THR A 325 -21.35 -16.43 -1.88
CA THR A 325 -20.66 -16.14 -0.62
C THR A 325 -19.28 -15.54 -0.86
N LEU A 326 -18.95 -14.55 -0.04
CA LEU A 326 -17.61 -13.97 0.05
C LEU A 326 -17.11 -14.20 1.47
N GLU A 327 -16.01 -14.93 1.62
CA GLU A 327 -15.47 -15.28 2.94
C GLU A 327 -14.22 -14.47 3.28
N LEU A 328 -14.09 -14.09 4.55
CA LEU A 328 -12.94 -13.38 5.11
C LEU A 328 -12.39 -14.15 6.30
N ILE A 329 -11.07 -14.25 6.42
CA ILE A 329 -10.39 -14.81 7.60
C ILE A 329 -9.79 -13.66 8.41
N ILE A 330 -10.35 -13.41 9.59
CA ILE A 330 -10.05 -12.23 10.41
C ILE A 330 -9.44 -12.67 11.74
N ARG A 331 -8.15 -12.39 11.92
CA ARG A 331 -7.46 -12.66 13.19
C ARG A 331 -7.79 -11.57 14.22
N ALA A 332 -8.21 -11.98 15.42
CA ALA A 332 -8.49 -11.07 16.52
C ALA A 332 -7.21 -10.38 17.01
N ARG A 333 -7.26 -9.05 17.10
CA ARG A 333 -6.18 -8.19 17.61
C ARG A 333 -6.72 -7.29 18.72
N SER A 334 -6.89 -6.01 18.42
CA SER A 334 -7.50 -4.98 19.27
C SER A 334 -8.62 -4.27 18.50
N GLY A 335 -9.43 -3.49 19.21
CA GLY A 335 -10.57 -2.77 18.64
C GLY A 335 -11.53 -3.71 17.90
N PHE A 336 -11.98 -3.30 16.70
CA PHE A 336 -12.93 -4.01 15.85
C PHE A 336 -12.73 -5.53 15.77
N SER A 337 -11.52 -5.99 15.42
CA SER A 337 -11.26 -7.43 15.21
C SER A 337 -11.43 -8.26 16.49
N LYS A 338 -11.13 -7.67 17.65
CA LYS A 338 -11.33 -8.31 18.95
C LYS A 338 -12.80 -8.29 19.34
N SER A 339 -13.49 -7.17 19.12
CA SER A 339 -14.94 -7.06 19.32
C SER A 339 -15.70 -8.06 18.46
N LEU A 340 -15.29 -8.27 17.22
CA LEU A 340 -15.89 -9.28 16.31
C LEU A 340 -15.67 -10.70 16.81
N PHE A 341 -14.47 -11.03 17.31
CA PHE A 341 -14.19 -12.35 17.87
C PHE A 341 -14.93 -12.64 19.18
N LEU A 342 -15.16 -11.62 19.99
CA LEU A 342 -15.88 -11.73 21.27
C LEU A 342 -17.40 -11.57 21.12
N ALA A 343 -17.90 -11.24 19.94
CA ALA A 343 -19.33 -11.07 19.73
C ALA A 343 -20.04 -12.42 19.86
N ASP A 344 -21.04 -12.48 20.74
CA ASP A 344 -21.93 -13.64 20.91
C ASP A 344 -23.02 -13.69 19.82
N GLU A 345 -23.03 -12.72 18.90
CA GLU A 345 -23.92 -12.72 17.73
C GLU A 345 -23.30 -13.57 16.60
N GLN A 346 -24.01 -14.61 16.16
CA GLN A 346 -23.61 -15.40 14.98
C GLN A 346 -23.85 -14.66 13.66
N GLU A 347 -24.74 -13.66 13.64
CA GLU A 347 -25.07 -12.89 12.44
C GLU A 347 -24.84 -11.39 12.63
N HIS A 348 -24.31 -10.74 11.59
CA HIS A 348 -24.07 -9.31 11.57
C HIS A 348 -24.63 -8.65 10.31
N ARG A 349 -25.14 -7.43 10.48
CA ARG A 349 -25.38 -6.50 9.35
C ARG A 349 -24.06 -5.86 8.96
N VAL A 350 -23.58 -6.20 7.77
CA VAL A 350 -22.30 -5.74 7.26
C VAL A 350 -22.53 -4.75 6.12
N THR A 351 -21.84 -3.62 6.19
CA THR A 351 -21.62 -2.77 5.02
C THR A 351 -20.20 -2.99 4.56
N PHE A 352 -19.98 -3.31 3.29
CA PHE A 352 -18.63 -3.42 2.76
C PHE A 352 -18.50 -2.73 1.40
N HIS A 353 -17.30 -2.30 1.05
CA HIS A 353 -17.02 -1.69 -0.26
C HIS A 353 -15.74 -2.27 -0.87
N GLY A 354 -15.73 -2.42 -2.20
CA GLY A 354 -14.67 -3.10 -2.96
C GLY A 354 -15.24 -3.86 -4.17
N PRO A 355 -14.49 -4.81 -4.74
CA PRO A 355 -13.14 -5.21 -4.35
C PRO A 355 -12.07 -4.18 -4.72
N TYR A 356 -10.96 -4.19 -3.99
CA TYR A 356 -9.76 -3.39 -4.24
C TYR A 356 -8.53 -4.28 -4.39
N GLY A 357 -7.46 -3.68 -4.89
CA GLY A 357 -6.21 -4.38 -5.17
C GLY A 357 -6.05 -4.63 -6.66
N SER A 358 -4.78 -4.80 -7.06
CA SER A 358 -4.37 -5.13 -8.42
C SER A 358 -3.58 -6.44 -8.34
N PRO A 359 -4.26 -7.59 -8.24
CA PRO A 359 -3.58 -8.87 -8.09
C PRO A 359 -2.61 -9.12 -9.25
N PRO A 360 -1.50 -9.83 -8.99
CA PRO A 360 -0.56 -10.19 -10.03
C PRO A 360 -1.22 -11.11 -11.07
N LYS A 361 -0.74 -11.04 -12.31
CA LYS A 361 -1.14 -11.94 -13.37
C LYS A 361 -0.09 -13.03 -13.50
N PHE A 362 -0.54 -14.29 -13.47
CA PHE A 362 0.33 -15.45 -13.58
C PHE A 362 0.33 -16.08 -14.98
N ASP A 363 -0.22 -15.38 -15.98
CA ASP A 363 -0.15 -15.79 -17.37
C ASP A 363 1.29 -15.99 -17.85
N GLY A 364 1.56 -17.15 -18.45
CA GLY A 364 2.86 -17.48 -19.04
C GLY A 364 3.93 -17.95 -18.06
N PHE A 365 3.61 -18.14 -16.78
CA PHE A 365 4.46 -18.90 -15.87
C PHE A 365 4.18 -20.39 -15.99
N SER A 366 5.22 -21.22 -15.88
CA SER A 366 5.07 -22.69 -15.83
C SER A 366 4.89 -23.19 -14.40
N LYS A 367 5.49 -22.48 -13.44
CA LYS A 367 5.41 -22.77 -12.02
C LYS A 367 5.12 -21.52 -11.20
N VAL A 368 4.21 -21.63 -10.25
CA VAL A 368 3.92 -20.58 -9.26
C VAL A 368 4.13 -21.13 -7.86
N ILE A 369 5.00 -20.46 -7.10
CA ILE A 369 5.32 -20.80 -5.71
C ILE A 369 4.55 -19.83 -4.81
N LEU A 370 3.56 -20.36 -4.09
CA LEU A 370 2.67 -19.60 -3.22
C LEU A 370 3.08 -19.82 -1.76
N LEU A 371 3.59 -18.77 -1.13
CA LEU A 371 4.06 -18.80 0.25
C LEU A 371 3.08 -18.06 1.16
N ALA A 372 2.58 -18.72 2.19
CA ALA A 372 1.68 -18.14 3.18
C ALA A 372 2.27 -18.21 4.58
N GLY A 373 2.05 -17.17 5.39
CA GLY A 373 2.37 -17.17 6.82
C GLY A 373 1.14 -16.81 7.67
N GLY A 374 0.67 -17.75 8.49
CA GLY A 374 -0.53 -17.55 9.32
C GLY A 374 -1.73 -17.10 8.49
N ALA A 375 -2.27 -15.92 8.78
CA ALA A 375 -3.40 -15.32 8.04
C ALA A 375 -3.10 -14.95 6.58
N GLY A 376 -1.85 -15.01 6.14
CA GLY A 376 -1.51 -14.86 4.72
C GLY A 376 -2.13 -15.93 3.81
N VAL A 377 -2.66 -17.01 4.38
CA VAL A 377 -3.46 -18.01 3.65
C VAL A 377 -4.69 -17.40 2.97
N ALA A 378 -5.25 -16.33 3.51
CA ALA A 378 -6.38 -15.61 2.91
C ALA A 378 -6.06 -15.08 1.50
N TYR A 379 -4.78 -14.86 1.18
CA TYR A 379 -4.33 -14.53 -0.17
C TYR A 379 -3.99 -15.80 -0.96
N SER A 380 -3.10 -16.63 -0.40
CA SER A 380 -2.48 -17.72 -1.18
C SER A 380 -3.42 -18.89 -1.46
N TYR A 381 -4.37 -19.19 -0.58
CA TYR A 381 -5.29 -20.32 -0.77
C TYR A 381 -6.22 -20.13 -1.96
N PRO A 382 -7.02 -19.04 -2.03
CA PRO A 382 -7.91 -18.86 -3.18
C PRO A 382 -7.12 -18.72 -4.48
N GLU A 383 -5.93 -18.11 -4.44
CA GLU A 383 -5.02 -18.05 -5.59
C GLU A 383 -4.59 -19.43 -6.08
N ALA A 384 -4.20 -20.33 -5.17
CA ALA A 384 -3.79 -21.68 -5.52
C ALA A 384 -4.90 -22.46 -6.24
N VAL A 385 -6.12 -22.40 -5.68
CA VAL A 385 -7.30 -23.08 -6.25
C VAL A 385 -7.66 -22.50 -7.62
N GLU A 386 -7.56 -21.19 -7.79
CA GLU A 386 -7.93 -20.53 -9.02
C GLU A 386 -6.90 -20.73 -10.14
N LEU A 387 -5.60 -20.77 -9.80
CA LEU A 387 -4.54 -21.02 -10.78
C LEU A 387 -4.62 -22.41 -11.40
N THR A 388 -4.87 -23.45 -10.60
CA THR A 388 -5.04 -24.81 -11.12
C THR A 388 -6.30 -24.95 -11.97
N ARG A 389 -7.34 -24.18 -11.66
CA ARG A 389 -8.59 -24.11 -12.44
C ARG A 389 -8.42 -23.35 -13.76
N GLN A 390 -7.72 -22.23 -13.76
CA GLN A 390 -7.53 -21.37 -14.93
C GLN A 390 -6.47 -21.90 -15.90
N PHE A 391 -5.41 -22.52 -15.39
CA PHE A 391 -4.26 -22.98 -16.18
C PHE A 391 -4.01 -24.48 -15.99
N PRO A 392 -4.75 -25.35 -16.69
CA PRO A 392 -4.51 -26.80 -16.65
C PRO A 392 -3.05 -27.12 -17.04
N GLY A 393 -2.30 -27.70 -16.10
CA GLY A 393 -0.89 -28.05 -16.28
C GLY A 393 0.13 -27.06 -15.70
N MET A 394 -0.31 -25.95 -15.10
CA MET A 394 0.57 -25.10 -14.28
C MET A 394 0.94 -25.83 -12.98
N GLU A 395 2.23 -25.88 -12.66
CA GLU A 395 2.68 -26.41 -11.37
C GLU A 395 2.47 -25.36 -10.27
N VAL A 396 1.61 -25.65 -9.30
CA VAL A 396 1.36 -24.76 -8.15
C VAL A 396 1.99 -25.38 -6.90
N ASP A 397 3.06 -24.77 -6.42
CA ASP A 397 3.76 -25.18 -5.19
C ASP A 397 3.30 -24.32 -4.02
N PHE A 398 2.41 -24.87 -3.19
CA PHE A 398 1.82 -24.16 -2.07
C PHE A 398 2.53 -24.52 -0.76
N PHE A 399 3.06 -23.50 -0.06
CA PHE A 399 3.75 -23.69 1.22
C PHE A 399 3.22 -22.73 2.29
N TRP A 400 2.59 -23.28 3.32
CA TRP A 400 1.96 -22.50 4.38
C TRP A 400 2.59 -22.75 5.75
N VAL A 401 3.13 -21.69 6.34
CA VAL A 401 3.75 -21.71 7.66
C VAL A 401 2.74 -21.28 8.73
N VAL A 402 2.46 -22.19 9.67
CA VAL A 402 1.51 -21.98 10.77
C VAL A 402 2.14 -22.31 12.12
N PRO A 403 1.68 -21.67 13.21
CA PRO A 403 2.19 -21.98 14.55
C PRO A 403 1.76 -23.37 15.04
N GLN A 404 0.53 -23.80 14.74
CA GLN A 404 -0.11 -25.03 15.25
C GLN A 404 -0.94 -25.69 14.13
N ARG A 405 -1.15 -27.02 14.23
CA ARG A 405 -1.92 -27.81 13.24
C ARG A 405 -3.37 -27.37 13.07
N ASP A 406 -4.01 -26.90 14.14
CA ASP A 406 -5.43 -26.52 14.10
C ASP A 406 -5.73 -25.40 13.11
N PHE A 407 -4.71 -24.66 12.65
CA PHE A 407 -4.85 -23.64 11.62
C PHE A 407 -5.31 -24.26 10.28
N ILE A 408 -5.01 -25.53 10.01
CA ILE A 408 -5.40 -26.22 8.77
C ILE A 408 -6.92 -26.16 8.54
N SER A 409 -7.72 -26.18 9.61
CA SER A 409 -9.18 -26.04 9.56
C SER A 409 -9.71 -24.73 8.97
N TRP A 410 -8.85 -23.74 8.70
CA TRP A 410 -9.28 -22.43 8.19
C TRP A 410 -9.70 -22.49 6.72
N VAL A 411 -9.18 -23.46 5.96
CA VAL A 411 -9.41 -23.59 4.52
C VAL A 411 -9.68 -25.04 4.16
N ASP A 412 -10.36 -25.26 3.03
CA ASP A 412 -10.66 -26.59 2.55
C ASP A 412 -9.49 -27.12 1.70
N MET A 413 -8.78 -28.11 2.23
CA MET A 413 -7.64 -28.76 1.57
C MET A 413 -8.07 -29.98 0.73
N ASP A 414 -9.33 -30.02 0.25
CA ASP A 414 -9.85 -31.11 -0.57
C ASP A 414 -8.92 -31.40 -1.77
N PRO A 415 -8.46 -32.65 -1.96
CA PRO A 415 -7.64 -33.05 -3.11
C PRO A 415 -8.24 -32.68 -4.48
N LYS A 416 -9.57 -32.48 -4.57
CA LYS A 416 -10.24 -32.01 -5.80
C LYS A 416 -9.72 -30.68 -6.33
N HIS A 417 -9.05 -29.87 -5.50
CA HIS A 417 -8.42 -28.63 -5.93
C HIS A 417 -7.17 -28.84 -6.81
N ASN A 418 -6.64 -30.06 -6.89
CA ASN A 418 -5.44 -30.39 -7.65
C ASN A 418 -4.21 -29.53 -7.25
N VAL A 419 -4.10 -29.20 -5.97
CA VAL A 419 -2.98 -28.45 -5.37
C VAL A 419 -2.30 -29.35 -4.34
N ASP A 420 -0.97 -29.42 -4.38
CA ASP A 420 -0.17 -30.05 -3.33
C ASP A 420 0.03 -29.05 -2.17
N PHE A 421 -0.88 -29.11 -1.19
CA PHE A 421 -0.86 -28.21 -0.03
C PHE A 421 0.19 -28.65 1.00
N LYS A 422 1.37 -28.00 1.01
CA LYS A 422 2.39 -28.25 2.04
C LYS A 422 2.20 -27.32 3.23
N VAL A 423 2.03 -27.90 4.41
CA VAL A 423 1.86 -27.16 5.66
C VAL A 423 3.04 -27.39 6.60
N TRP A 424 3.68 -26.30 7.02
CA TRP A 424 4.80 -26.31 7.95
C TRP A 424 4.35 -25.80 9.33
N VAL A 425 4.43 -26.67 10.33
CA VAL A 425 3.98 -26.37 11.70
C VAL A 425 5.18 -26.00 12.57
N THR A 426 5.31 -24.72 12.92
CA THR A 426 6.53 -24.24 13.60
C THR A 426 6.67 -24.73 15.04
N ALA A 427 5.57 -25.06 15.72
CA ALA A 427 5.64 -25.66 17.06
C ALA A 427 6.23 -27.07 17.06
N GLU A 428 6.17 -27.77 15.92
CA GLU A 428 6.65 -29.15 15.78
C GLU A 428 8.04 -29.21 15.13
N GLN A 429 8.27 -28.39 14.12
CA GLN A 429 9.44 -28.49 13.22
C GLN A 429 10.39 -27.29 13.34
N GLY A 430 10.08 -26.31 14.19
CA GLY A 430 10.81 -25.05 14.26
C GLY A 430 10.56 -24.14 13.04
N ARG A 431 11.40 -23.11 12.87
CA ARG A 431 11.24 -22.15 11.75
C ARG A 431 11.84 -22.73 10.46
N PRO A 432 11.11 -22.69 9.32
CA PRO A 432 11.62 -23.20 8.06
C PRO A 432 12.69 -22.27 7.46
N ASN A 433 13.63 -22.85 6.72
CA ASN A 433 14.56 -22.10 5.88
C ASN A 433 13.88 -21.71 4.55
N ILE A 434 13.17 -20.59 4.57
CA ILE A 434 12.42 -20.08 3.42
C ILE A 434 13.30 -19.78 2.22
N GLU A 435 14.52 -19.29 2.44
CA GLU A 435 15.42 -18.96 1.33
C GLU A 435 15.83 -20.21 0.57
N GLN A 436 16.16 -21.28 1.30
CA GLN A 436 16.51 -22.56 0.70
C GLN A 436 15.30 -23.17 -0.02
N TYR A 437 14.13 -23.17 0.63
CA TYR A 437 12.89 -23.67 0.01
C TYR A 437 12.59 -23.02 -1.34
N VAL A 438 12.66 -21.69 -1.42
CA VAL A 438 12.43 -20.95 -2.68
C VAL A 438 13.46 -21.34 -3.74
N LYS A 439 14.74 -21.41 -3.37
CA LYS A 439 15.81 -21.80 -4.30
C LYS A 439 15.62 -23.21 -4.84
N ASP A 440 15.28 -24.16 -3.96
CA ASP A 440 15.05 -25.56 -4.33
C ASP A 440 13.82 -25.71 -5.24
N SER A 441 12.72 -25.02 -4.91
CA SER A 441 11.49 -25.08 -5.71
C SER A 441 11.66 -24.44 -7.10
N VAL A 442 12.43 -23.35 -7.20
CA VAL A 442 12.79 -22.74 -8.49
C VAL A 442 13.76 -23.64 -9.28
N ALA A 443 14.74 -24.26 -8.62
CA ALA A 443 15.67 -25.19 -9.26
C ALA A 443 14.93 -26.43 -9.82
N ALA A 444 13.92 -26.92 -9.11
CA ALA A 444 13.06 -28.03 -9.54
C ALA A 444 12.28 -27.72 -10.83
N ALA A 445 12.07 -26.45 -11.17
CA ALA A 445 11.42 -26.04 -12.42
C ALA A 445 12.33 -26.15 -13.65
N GLN A 446 13.59 -26.56 -13.48
CA GLN A 446 14.53 -26.87 -14.58
C GLN A 446 14.68 -25.76 -15.63
N GLY A 447 14.70 -24.50 -15.17
CA GLY A 447 14.88 -23.32 -16.02
C GLY A 447 13.60 -22.80 -16.68
N GLN A 448 12.43 -23.34 -16.35
CA GLN A 448 11.15 -22.75 -16.73
C GLN A 448 10.89 -21.42 -16.01
N LYS A 449 9.97 -20.62 -16.54
CA LYS A 449 9.57 -19.33 -15.94
C LYS A 449 8.79 -19.55 -14.64
N CYS A 450 9.33 -19.03 -13.54
CA CYS A 450 8.75 -19.15 -12.19
C CYS A 450 8.29 -17.82 -11.63
N ALA A 451 7.13 -17.84 -10.94
CA ALA A 451 6.70 -16.75 -10.08
C ALA A 451 6.73 -17.20 -8.61
N VAL A 452 7.14 -16.32 -7.72
CA VAL A 452 7.07 -16.48 -6.27
C VAL A 452 6.14 -15.41 -5.73
N ALA A 453 5.00 -15.80 -5.17
CA ALA A 453 4.09 -14.89 -4.50
C ALA A 453 4.03 -15.21 -3.01
N VAL A 454 4.19 -14.19 -2.17
CA VAL A 454 4.25 -14.36 -0.71
C VAL A 454 3.30 -13.41 0.01
N CYS A 455 2.58 -13.93 1.00
CA CYS A 455 1.77 -13.15 1.93
C CYS A 455 2.00 -13.63 3.37
N GLY A 456 2.41 -12.73 4.27
CA GLY A 456 2.62 -13.09 5.67
C GLY A 456 3.53 -12.13 6.45
N PRO A 457 4.11 -12.58 7.57
CA PRO A 457 4.97 -11.74 8.40
C PRO A 457 6.18 -11.18 7.65
N ALA A 458 6.64 -9.99 8.03
CA ALA A 458 7.76 -9.30 7.37
C ALA A 458 9.03 -10.16 7.18
N PRO A 459 9.46 -11.03 8.12
CA PRO A 459 10.59 -11.92 7.88
C PRO A 459 10.36 -12.94 6.76
N LEU A 460 9.14 -13.52 6.65
CA LEU A 460 8.79 -14.44 5.58
C LEU A 460 8.92 -13.74 4.22
N VAL A 461 8.27 -12.59 4.08
CA VAL A 461 8.28 -11.79 2.85
C VAL A 461 9.70 -11.36 2.47
N ARG A 462 10.49 -10.87 3.42
CA ARG A 462 11.88 -10.44 3.18
C ARG A 462 12.77 -11.60 2.75
N ASN A 463 12.67 -12.76 3.41
CA ASN A 463 13.50 -13.92 3.09
C ASN A 463 13.15 -14.46 1.70
N SER A 464 11.86 -14.57 1.35
CA SER A 464 11.43 -14.94 -0.02
C SER A 464 11.91 -13.94 -1.07
N ARG A 465 11.82 -12.64 -0.77
CA ARG A 465 12.29 -11.56 -1.65
C ARG A 465 13.80 -11.65 -1.89
N ASN A 466 14.58 -11.82 -0.84
CA ASN A 466 16.04 -11.88 -0.92
C ASN A 466 16.51 -13.18 -1.60
N ALA A 467 15.78 -14.29 -1.45
CA ALA A 467 16.01 -15.50 -2.23
C ALA A 467 15.82 -15.24 -3.73
N CYS A 468 14.72 -14.58 -4.12
CA CYS A 468 14.47 -14.19 -5.51
C CYS A 468 15.53 -13.21 -6.04
N ALA A 469 15.96 -12.23 -5.24
CA ALA A 469 17.04 -11.32 -5.61
C ALA A 469 18.35 -12.10 -5.86
N SER A 470 18.71 -13.03 -4.96
CA SER A 470 19.89 -13.88 -5.13
C SER A 470 19.82 -14.73 -6.40
N LEU A 471 18.66 -15.28 -6.75
CA LEU A 471 18.45 -16.05 -7.98
C LEU A 471 18.59 -15.15 -9.23
N LEU A 472 18.00 -13.95 -9.21
CA LEU A 472 18.15 -12.95 -10.28
C LEU A 472 19.62 -12.55 -10.48
N TRP A 473 20.38 -12.37 -9.40
CA TRP A 473 21.81 -12.06 -9.48
C TRP A 473 22.62 -13.16 -10.19
N GLN A 474 22.23 -14.42 -9.96
CA GLN A 474 22.81 -15.61 -10.61
C GLN A 474 22.34 -15.78 -12.06
N GLY A 475 21.42 -14.94 -12.52
CA GLY A 475 20.91 -14.96 -13.89
C GLY A 475 19.69 -15.86 -14.08
N VAL A 476 19.05 -16.36 -13.02
CA VAL A 476 17.78 -17.07 -13.09
C VAL A 476 16.64 -16.06 -13.24
N ASP A 477 15.68 -16.31 -14.12
CA ASP A 477 14.52 -15.43 -14.28
C ASP A 477 13.39 -15.88 -13.35
N VAL A 478 13.25 -15.16 -12.24
CA VAL A 478 12.18 -15.37 -11.27
C VAL A 478 11.46 -14.06 -11.05
N GLU A 479 10.13 -14.10 -11.02
CA GLU A 479 9.32 -12.95 -10.67
C GLU A 479 8.86 -13.04 -9.23
N PHE A 480 8.92 -11.92 -8.51
CA PHE A 480 8.57 -11.85 -7.11
C PHE A 480 7.37 -10.91 -6.92
N PHE A 481 6.35 -11.46 -6.27
CA PHE A 481 5.17 -10.73 -5.82
C PHE A 481 5.07 -10.84 -4.31
N SER A 482 4.72 -9.75 -3.65
CA SER A 482 4.42 -9.78 -2.22
C SER A 482 3.17 -9.01 -1.95
N GLU A 483 2.25 -9.64 -1.22
CA GLU A 483 1.09 -8.97 -0.70
C GLU A 483 1.24 -8.78 0.80
N ASN A 484 1.04 -7.55 1.26
CA ASN A 484 1.28 -7.14 2.64
C ASN A 484 0.03 -6.46 3.17
N PHE A 485 -0.87 -7.23 3.76
CA PHE A 485 -1.99 -6.69 4.52
C PHE A 485 -1.47 -6.17 5.86
N GLY A 486 -1.08 -4.90 5.86
CA GLY A 486 -0.68 -4.18 7.07
C GLY A 486 -1.90 -3.84 7.92
N TRP A 487 -1.85 -4.22 9.20
CA TRP A 487 -2.79 -3.81 10.24
C TRP A 487 -2.43 -2.42 10.79
#